data_AF-A0A2E2UT04-F1
#
_entry.id   AF-A0A2E2UT04-F1
#
_cell.length_a   1.000
_cell.length_b   1.000
_cell.length_c   1.000
_cell.angle_alpha   90.00
_cell.angle_beta   90.00
_cell.angle_gamma   90.00
#
_symmetry.space_group_name_H-M   'P 1'
#
loop_
_entity.id
_entity.type
_entity.pdbx_description
1 polymer ?
#
loop_
_entity_poly.entity_id
_entity_poly.type
_entity_poly.pdbx_seq_one_letter_code
_entity_poly.pdbx_strand_id
1 'polypeptide(L)'
;MKKYFLIFIFICISESLTAQTNTFLSHSYFSFIEKDMHSIGINKHTSVKPFLFSKEDTIFFNSFKPLSSSKSLFYNFLNLNFLSIKEDDYYFAINPLFHFEIGKDNESRYINTRGFELKGKIGSKVSFYSSFYENQMYLPDYINTFIENHSNVVPGIGIAKHNSFKDGLIDLYYSNGYINYNINTFFDIQFGHGKNFIGDGYRSMFISDNSFNYPYLKVTTNVWKLKYINLFSYLQNIDFDIDEFNITNSKFCAIHYLSANIGRRLNIGFFESIML
;
A
#
# COMPACT_ATOMS: atom_id res chain seq x y z
N MET A 1 13.05 26.93 -52.00
CA MET A 1 12.27 26.25 -50.94
C MET A 1 13.26 25.74 -49.88
N LYS A 2 13.33 26.39 -48.72
CA LYS A 2 14.25 26.03 -47.62
C LYS A 2 13.59 24.93 -46.77
N LYS A 3 14.16 23.72 -46.76
CA LYS A 3 13.76 22.64 -45.85
C LYS A 3 14.51 22.85 -44.52
N TYR A 4 13.79 23.23 -43.48
CA TYR A 4 14.32 23.23 -42.12
C TYR A 4 14.21 21.80 -41.57
N PHE A 5 15.36 21.18 -41.31
CA PHE A 5 15.45 19.87 -40.68
C PHE A 5 15.50 20.09 -39.17
N LEU A 6 14.40 19.81 -38.49
CA LEU A 6 14.25 19.99 -37.04
C LEU A 6 14.77 18.71 -36.36
N ILE A 7 16.02 18.74 -35.90
CA ILE A 7 16.63 17.64 -35.15
C ILE A 7 16.18 17.79 -33.69
N PHE A 8 15.28 16.92 -33.26
CA PHE A 8 14.95 16.72 -31.84
C PHE A 8 16.08 15.92 -31.20
N ILE A 9 16.97 16.59 -30.47
CA ILE A 9 18.00 15.92 -29.65
C ILE A 9 17.33 15.48 -28.35
N PHE A 10 16.96 14.20 -28.28
CA PHE A 10 16.61 13.54 -27.02
C PHE A 10 17.90 13.31 -26.24
N ILE A 11 18.21 14.19 -25.29
CA ILE A 11 19.30 14.00 -24.35
C ILE A 11 18.89 12.88 -23.40
N CYS A 12 19.34 11.66 -23.67
CA CYS A 12 19.28 10.56 -22.71
C CYS A 12 20.30 10.82 -21.61
N ILE A 13 19.88 11.51 -20.55
CA ILE A 13 20.57 11.48 -19.26
C ILE A 13 20.44 10.04 -18.72
N SER A 14 21.50 9.26 -18.87
CA SER A 14 21.63 7.92 -18.31
C SER A 14 21.92 8.02 -16.81
N GLU A 15 20.89 8.35 -16.03
CA GLU A 15 20.94 8.13 -14.59
C GLU A 15 20.66 6.65 -14.29
N SER A 16 21.48 6.05 -13.44
CA SER A 16 21.31 4.69 -12.93
C SER A 16 20.14 4.65 -11.95
N LEU A 17 18.93 4.64 -12.50
CA LEU A 17 17.69 4.52 -11.73
C LEU A 17 17.60 3.12 -11.13
N THR A 18 17.01 2.98 -9.95
CA THR A 18 16.69 1.68 -9.35
C THR A 18 15.20 1.65 -9.04
N ALA A 19 14.56 0.48 -9.22
CA ALA A 19 13.13 0.36 -9.02
C ALA A 19 12.80 0.58 -7.54
N GLN A 20 11.85 1.47 -7.28
CA GLN A 20 11.42 1.85 -5.94
C GLN A 20 10.43 0.79 -5.41
N THR A 21 10.33 0.62 -4.10
CA THR A 21 9.42 -0.37 -3.48
C THR A 21 8.53 0.30 -2.45
N ASN A 22 7.24 -0.02 -2.46
CA ASN A 22 6.38 0.41 -1.36
C ASN A 22 6.64 -0.45 -0.12
N THR A 23 6.54 0.19 1.04
CA THR A 23 6.33 -0.50 2.31
C THR A 23 4.93 -1.11 2.40
N PHE A 24 4.73 -2.04 3.35
CA PHE A 24 3.38 -2.42 3.75
C PHE A 24 2.64 -1.25 4.42
N LEU A 25 1.31 -1.20 4.27
CA LEU A 25 0.48 -0.25 5.00
C LEU A 25 0.23 -0.79 6.41
N SER A 26 1.11 -0.45 7.35
CA SER A 26 0.97 -0.85 8.76
C SER A 26 1.58 0.18 9.70
N HIS A 27 0.77 0.67 10.66
CA HIS A 27 1.21 1.65 11.65
C HIS A 27 2.40 1.16 12.50
N SER A 28 2.42 -0.12 12.88
CA SER A 28 3.53 -0.68 13.65
C SER A 28 4.84 -0.61 12.86
N TYR A 29 4.80 -0.86 11.55
CA TYR A 29 5.97 -0.74 10.67
C TYR A 29 6.36 0.72 10.45
N PHE A 30 5.37 1.61 10.26
CA PHE A 30 5.61 3.03 10.03
C PHE A 30 6.23 3.72 11.24
N SER A 31 5.86 3.36 12.46
CA SER A 31 6.37 4.06 13.65
C SER A 31 7.90 4.06 13.75
N PHE A 32 8.56 2.96 13.34
CA PHE A 32 10.02 2.87 13.28
C PHE A 32 10.62 3.75 12.18
N ILE A 33 10.01 3.75 11.00
CA ILE A 33 10.45 4.51 9.82
C ILE A 33 10.23 6.02 10.04
N GLU A 34 9.04 6.40 10.51
CA GLU A 34 8.63 7.79 10.69
C GLU A 34 9.49 8.50 11.71
N LYS A 35 9.91 7.81 12.78
CA LYS A 35 10.88 8.34 13.74
C LYS A 35 12.12 8.87 13.03
N ASP A 36 12.68 8.07 12.12
CA ASP A 36 13.86 8.46 11.38
C ASP A 36 13.52 9.57 10.38
N MET A 37 12.42 9.46 9.62
CA MET A 37 12.00 10.46 8.62
C MET A 37 11.70 11.84 9.21
N HIS A 38 11.27 11.92 10.48
CA HIS A 38 11.02 13.17 11.19
C HIS A 38 12.28 13.80 11.80
N SER A 39 13.45 13.19 11.63
CA SER A 39 14.71 13.77 12.11
C SER A 39 14.97 15.14 11.48
N ILE A 40 15.44 16.09 12.29
CA ILE A 40 15.65 17.48 11.85
C ILE A 40 16.67 17.51 10.71
N GLY A 41 16.30 18.13 9.59
CA GLY A 41 17.16 18.27 8.41
C GLY A 41 16.92 17.20 7.35
N ILE A 42 16.10 16.18 7.62
CA ILE A 42 15.63 15.24 6.60
C ILE A 42 14.48 15.87 5.83
N ASN A 43 14.60 15.90 4.51
CA ASN A 43 13.60 16.45 3.60
C ASN A 43 12.76 15.31 2.99
N LYS A 44 11.97 14.64 3.82
CA LYS A 44 11.04 13.58 3.40
C LYS A 44 9.61 13.97 3.74
N HIS A 45 8.66 13.45 2.96
CA HIS A 45 7.23 13.70 3.14
C HIS A 45 6.60 12.43 3.73
N THR A 46 6.17 12.51 5.00
CA THR A 46 5.65 11.39 5.80
C THR A 46 4.13 11.20 5.70
N SER A 47 3.42 12.18 5.16
CA SER A 47 1.97 12.15 5.10
C SER A 47 1.42 11.11 4.14
N VAL A 48 2.19 10.67 3.14
CA VAL A 48 1.70 9.80 2.07
C VAL A 48 2.19 8.38 2.30
N LYS A 49 1.24 7.45 2.50
CA LYS A 49 1.50 6.04 2.75
C LYS A 49 0.75 5.14 1.74
N PRO A 50 1.30 3.97 1.38
CA PRO A 50 2.60 3.44 1.83
C PRO A 50 3.79 4.25 1.30
N PHE A 51 4.90 4.21 2.03
CA PHE A 51 6.13 4.91 1.65
C PHE A 51 6.79 4.23 0.47
N LEU A 52 7.18 5.01 -0.52
CA LEU A 52 7.93 4.56 -1.68
C LEU A 52 9.42 4.80 -1.38
N PHE A 53 10.19 3.73 -1.23
CA PHE A 53 11.61 3.81 -0.93
C PHE A 53 12.47 3.62 -2.18
N SER A 54 13.48 4.49 -2.31
CA SER A 54 14.56 4.36 -3.29
C SER A 54 15.83 3.78 -2.66
N LYS A 55 16.87 3.55 -3.46
CA LYS A 55 18.17 3.04 -2.96
C LYS A 55 18.83 4.01 -1.96
N GLU A 56 18.56 5.31 -2.11
CA GLU A 56 19.09 6.39 -1.27
C GLU A 56 18.47 6.39 0.14
N ASP A 57 17.36 5.67 0.32
CA ASP A 57 16.61 5.55 1.58
C ASP A 57 17.17 4.49 2.53
N THR A 58 18.43 4.10 2.33
CA THR A 58 19.11 3.01 3.04
C THR A 58 19.12 3.19 4.56
N ILE A 59 19.09 4.43 5.04
CA ILE A 59 19.02 4.77 6.47
C ILE A 59 17.73 4.21 7.11
N PHE A 60 16.60 4.29 6.42
CA PHE A 60 15.29 3.86 6.96
C PHE A 60 15.14 2.34 6.99
N PHE A 61 15.85 1.61 6.10
CA PHE A 61 15.85 0.15 6.10
C PHE A 61 16.54 -0.44 7.34
N ASN A 62 17.52 0.26 7.92
CA ASN A 62 18.26 -0.21 9.11
C ASN A 62 17.40 -0.31 10.38
N SER A 63 16.23 0.33 10.38
CA SER A 63 15.26 0.23 11.47
C SER A 63 14.56 -1.14 11.53
N PHE A 64 14.64 -1.94 10.47
CA PHE A 64 14.23 -3.36 10.48
C PHE A 64 15.42 -4.26 10.76
N LYS A 65 15.55 -4.70 12.02
CA LYS A 65 16.56 -5.71 12.38
C LYS A 65 15.98 -7.11 12.17
N PRO A 66 16.73 -8.04 11.55
CA PRO A 66 16.30 -9.43 11.45
C PRO A 66 16.11 -10.01 12.86
N LEU A 67 15.17 -10.94 12.99
CA LEU A 67 15.00 -11.66 14.25
C LEU A 67 16.24 -12.53 14.48
N SER A 68 16.92 -12.29 15.61
CA SER A 68 18.07 -13.09 16.01
C SER A 68 17.60 -14.48 16.43
N SER A 69 18.08 -15.51 15.76
CA SER A 69 17.84 -16.91 16.13
C SER A 69 19.11 -17.73 15.95
N SER A 70 19.39 -18.60 16.92
CA SER A 70 20.56 -19.50 16.88
C SER A 70 20.37 -20.69 15.94
N LYS A 71 19.14 -21.00 15.52
CA LYS A 71 18.82 -22.13 14.64
C LYS A 71 18.70 -21.69 13.19
N SER A 72 19.55 -22.24 12.31
CA SER A 72 19.62 -21.84 10.89
C SER A 72 18.29 -21.99 10.14
N LEU A 73 17.54 -23.08 10.32
CA LEU A 73 16.25 -23.28 9.62
C LEU A 73 15.19 -22.25 10.04
N PHE A 74 15.06 -21.98 11.34
CA PHE A 74 14.10 -21.02 11.86
C PHE A 74 14.51 -19.58 11.53
N TYR A 75 15.81 -19.30 11.57
CA TYR A 75 16.38 -18.04 11.09
C TYR A 75 16.04 -17.81 9.62
N ASN A 76 16.23 -18.82 8.76
CA ASN A 76 15.95 -18.73 7.33
C ASN A 76 14.45 -18.50 7.08
N PHE A 77 13.57 -19.25 7.75
CA PHE A 77 12.13 -19.09 7.62
C PHE A 77 11.63 -17.69 8.03
N LEU A 78 12.22 -17.10 9.08
CA LEU A 78 11.79 -15.78 9.58
C LEU A 78 12.39 -14.60 8.82
N ASN A 79 13.60 -14.75 8.26
CA ASN A 79 14.37 -13.60 7.76
C ASN A 79 14.62 -13.62 6.25
N LEU A 80 14.37 -14.73 5.55
CA LEU A 80 14.59 -14.85 4.11
C LEU A 80 13.27 -14.97 3.36
N ASN A 81 13.32 -14.67 2.06
CA ASN A 81 12.19 -15.00 1.19
C ASN A 81 12.10 -16.53 1.04
N PHE A 82 10.89 -17.07 0.98
CA PHE A 82 10.65 -18.51 0.91
C PHE A 82 11.17 -19.10 -0.40
N LEU A 83 10.80 -18.50 -1.53
CA LEU A 83 11.43 -18.75 -2.82
C LEU A 83 11.76 -17.41 -3.46
N SER A 84 12.99 -17.25 -3.94
CA SER A 84 13.39 -16.06 -4.67
C SER A 84 14.39 -16.36 -5.76
N ILE A 85 14.26 -15.64 -6.87
CA ILE A 85 15.20 -15.62 -7.99
C ILE A 85 15.77 -14.20 -8.03
N LYS A 86 17.09 -14.08 -8.02
CA LYS A 86 17.79 -12.79 -8.05
C LYS A 86 18.91 -12.87 -9.08
N GLU A 87 18.71 -12.15 -10.16
CA GLU A 87 19.66 -11.95 -11.25
C GLU A 87 19.89 -10.44 -11.43
N ASP A 88 20.80 -10.06 -12.31
CA ASP A 88 21.19 -8.65 -12.47
C ASP A 88 20.01 -7.76 -12.93
N ASP A 89 19.18 -8.28 -13.84
CA ASP A 89 18.05 -7.54 -14.43
C ASP A 89 16.69 -7.91 -13.85
N TYR A 90 16.61 -8.91 -12.97
CA TYR A 90 15.32 -9.31 -12.40
C TYR A 90 15.43 -9.87 -10.99
N TYR A 91 14.46 -9.48 -10.19
CA TYR A 91 14.25 -10.02 -8.86
C TYR A 91 12.80 -10.44 -8.74
N PHE A 92 12.57 -11.67 -8.29
CA PHE A 92 11.24 -12.20 -7.99
C PHE A 92 11.30 -12.96 -6.68
N ALA A 93 10.29 -12.78 -5.84
CA ALA A 93 10.12 -13.54 -4.62
C ALA A 93 8.65 -13.88 -4.38
N ILE A 94 8.42 -15.07 -3.85
CA ILE A 94 7.14 -15.53 -3.34
C ILE A 94 7.30 -15.95 -1.88
N ASN A 95 6.40 -15.48 -1.02
CA ASN A 95 6.41 -15.75 0.41
C ASN A 95 5.02 -16.19 0.88
N PRO A 96 4.90 -17.28 1.66
CA PRO A 96 3.66 -17.59 2.32
C PRO A 96 3.41 -16.58 3.45
N LEU A 97 2.14 -16.21 3.68
CA LEU A 97 1.71 -15.28 4.70
C LEU A 97 0.77 -15.98 5.68
N PHE A 98 1.00 -15.77 6.97
CA PHE A 98 0.18 -16.35 8.02
C PHE A 98 -0.05 -15.34 9.14
N HIS A 99 -1.26 -15.30 9.67
CA HIS A 99 -1.57 -14.61 10.92
C HIS A 99 -2.54 -15.48 11.72
N PHE A 100 -2.09 -15.93 12.89
CA PHE A 100 -2.87 -16.75 13.80
C PHE A 100 -2.97 -16.04 15.13
N GLU A 101 -4.20 -15.78 15.56
CA GLU A 101 -4.49 -15.22 16.88
C GLU A 101 -5.50 -16.11 17.57
N ILE A 102 -5.31 -16.35 18.87
CA ILE A 102 -6.30 -16.99 19.72
C ILE A 102 -6.45 -16.14 20.97
N GLY A 103 -7.69 -15.85 21.32
CA GLY A 103 -8.04 -15.03 22.47
C GLY A 103 -9.29 -15.57 23.14
N LYS A 104 -9.52 -15.15 24.38
CA LYS A 104 -10.74 -15.45 25.09
C LYS A 104 -11.13 -14.27 25.95
N ASP A 105 -12.35 -13.80 25.79
CA ASP A 105 -12.94 -12.73 26.59
C ASP A 105 -14.46 -12.86 26.52
N ASN A 106 -15.04 -13.43 27.59
CA ASN A 106 -16.33 -14.13 27.71
C ASN A 106 -16.53 -15.29 26.71
N GLU A 107 -16.23 -15.08 25.44
CA GLU A 107 -16.28 -16.06 24.36
C GLU A 107 -14.89 -16.31 23.75
N SER A 108 -14.75 -17.42 23.02
CA SER A 108 -13.51 -17.75 22.33
C SER A 108 -13.40 -16.94 21.05
N ARG A 109 -12.22 -16.38 20.80
CA ARG A 109 -11.91 -15.57 19.62
C ARG A 109 -10.73 -16.19 18.90
N TYR A 110 -10.76 -16.15 17.58
CA TYR A 110 -9.58 -16.50 16.80
C TYR A 110 -9.51 -15.75 15.49
N ILE A 111 -8.30 -15.63 14.97
CA ILE A 111 -8.02 -15.19 13.61
C ILE A 111 -7.14 -16.26 12.97
N ASN A 112 -7.54 -16.71 11.78
CA ASN A 112 -6.78 -17.61 10.93
C ASN A 112 -6.71 -16.99 9.54
N THR A 113 -5.61 -16.28 9.29
CA THR A 113 -5.27 -15.72 8.00
C THR A 113 -4.22 -16.58 7.33
N ARG A 114 -4.47 -16.94 6.08
CA ARG A 114 -3.54 -17.64 5.19
C ARG A 114 -3.44 -16.88 3.88
N GLY A 115 -2.26 -16.80 3.32
CA GLY A 115 -2.05 -16.01 2.12
C GLY A 115 -0.70 -16.22 1.48
N PHE A 116 -0.44 -15.43 0.45
CA PHE A 116 0.86 -15.37 -0.19
C PHE A 116 1.16 -13.94 -0.65
N GLU A 117 2.44 -13.62 -0.69
CA GLU A 117 3.02 -12.41 -1.24
C GLU A 117 3.81 -12.77 -2.50
N LEU A 118 3.66 -11.95 -3.53
CA LEU A 118 4.51 -11.91 -4.71
C LEU A 118 5.14 -10.52 -4.78
N LYS A 119 6.45 -10.45 -4.92
CA LYS A 119 7.13 -9.16 -5.12
C LYS A 119 8.30 -9.29 -6.06
N GLY A 120 8.61 -8.21 -6.76
CA GLY A 120 9.72 -8.25 -7.68
C GLY A 120 10.05 -6.91 -8.31
N LYS A 121 11.13 -6.95 -9.09
CA LYS A 121 11.67 -5.84 -9.86
C LYS A 121 12.10 -6.36 -11.22
N ILE A 122 11.85 -5.57 -12.26
CA ILE A 122 12.35 -5.80 -13.61
C ILE A 122 13.20 -4.59 -13.99
N GLY A 123 14.48 -4.87 -14.17
CA GLY A 123 15.54 -3.91 -14.32
C GLY A 123 15.50 -2.84 -13.24
N SER A 124 15.61 -1.61 -13.70
CA SER A 124 15.93 -0.46 -12.87
C SER A 124 14.73 0.49 -12.68
N LYS A 125 13.60 0.20 -13.34
CA LYS A 125 12.44 1.11 -13.41
C LYS A 125 11.13 0.48 -12.97
N VAL A 126 10.96 -0.83 -13.12
CA VAL A 126 9.69 -1.50 -12.83
C VAL A 126 9.81 -2.27 -11.52
N SER A 127 8.87 -2.06 -10.62
CA SER A 127 8.63 -2.94 -9.48
C SER A 127 7.17 -3.34 -9.43
N PHE A 128 6.91 -4.49 -8.82
CA PHE A 128 5.56 -4.97 -8.63
C PHE A 128 5.43 -5.70 -7.30
N TYR A 129 4.20 -5.74 -6.84
CA TYR A 129 3.80 -6.39 -5.62
C TYR A 129 2.38 -6.92 -5.80
N SER A 130 2.11 -8.08 -5.23
CA SER A 130 0.76 -8.58 -5.04
C SER A 130 0.69 -9.41 -3.76
N SER A 131 -0.43 -9.38 -3.08
CA SER A 131 -0.74 -10.32 -2.02
C SER A 131 -2.20 -10.73 -2.06
N PHE A 132 -2.45 -11.95 -1.60
CA PHE A 132 -3.78 -12.53 -1.45
C PHE A 132 -3.91 -13.09 -0.04
N TYR A 133 -5.08 -12.93 0.55
CA TYR A 133 -5.40 -13.41 1.89
C TYR A 133 -6.78 -14.07 1.89
N GLU A 134 -6.85 -15.26 2.51
CA GLU A 134 -8.06 -15.88 3.02
C GLU A 134 -8.06 -15.70 4.54
N ASN A 135 -9.17 -15.24 5.11
CA ASN A 135 -9.29 -14.96 6.53
C ASN A 135 -10.55 -15.61 7.09
N GLN A 136 -10.36 -16.35 8.16
CA GLN A 136 -11.43 -16.90 8.99
C GLN A 136 -11.28 -16.35 10.40
N MET A 137 -12.32 -15.73 10.95
CA MET A 137 -12.21 -15.07 12.25
C MET A 137 -13.50 -15.17 13.06
N TYR A 138 -13.34 -15.28 14.38
CA TYR A 138 -14.39 -15.04 15.36
C TYR A 138 -14.04 -13.75 16.09
N LEU A 139 -14.83 -12.71 15.83
CA LEU A 139 -14.65 -11.38 16.39
C LEU A 139 -15.57 -11.17 17.60
N PRO A 140 -15.30 -10.17 18.46
CA PRO A 140 -16.21 -9.77 19.51
C PRO A 140 -17.60 -9.38 18.97
N ASP A 141 -18.66 -9.64 19.74
CA ASP A 141 -20.05 -9.39 19.34
C ASP A 141 -20.34 -7.96 18.89
N TYR A 142 -19.71 -6.96 19.51
CA TYR A 142 -19.91 -5.57 19.09
C TYR A 142 -19.40 -5.31 17.67
N ILE A 143 -18.38 -6.04 17.21
CA ILE A 143 -17.90 -5.96 15.82
C ILE A 143 -18.85 -6.72 14.90
N ASN A 144 -19.28 -7.93 15.30
CA ASN A 144 -20.24 -8.71 14.50
C ASN A 144 -21.54 -7.92 14.30
N THR A 145 -22.07 -7.33 15.37
CA THR A 145 -23.27 -6.47 15.33
C THR A 145 -23.04 -5.26 14.43
N PHE A 146 -21.87 -4.63 14.47
CA PHE A 146 -21.53 -3.54 13.55
C PHE A 146 -21.55 -4.03 12.10
N ILE A 147 -20.90 -5.16 11.80
CA ILE A 147 -20.80 -5.71 10.46
C ILE A 147 -22.19 -6.08 9.89
N GLU A 148 -23.01 -6.77 10.68
CA GLU A 148 -24.38 -7.15 10.30
C GLU A 148 -25.24 -5.93 9.98
N ASN A 149 -25.11 -4.86 10.78
CA ASN A 149 -25.83 -3.60 10.56
C ASN A 149 -25.29 -2.76 9.38
N HIS A 150 -24.11 -3.09 8.84
CA HIS A 150 -23.46 -2.37 7.73
C HIS A 150 -23.22 -3.31 6.55
N SER A 151 -24.25 -4.07 6.20
CA SER A 151 -24.29 -4.88 4.98
C SER A 151 -23.14 -5.87 4.86
N ASN A 152 -22.77 -6.50 5.98
CA ASN A 152 -21.70 -7.49 6.06
C ASN A 152 -20.31 -6.95 5.66
N VAL A 153 -20.07 -5.64 5.79
CA VAL A 153 -18.77 -5.02 5.50
C VAL A 153 -17.89 -5.01 6.74
N VAL A 154 -16.76 -5.71 6.68
CA VAL A 154 -15.70 -5.66 7.68
C VAL A 154 -14.86 -4.40 7.46
N PRO A 155 -14.75 -3.50 8.45
CA PRO A 155 -13.98 -2.25 8.33
C PRO A 155 -12.55 -2.50 7.84
N GLY A 156 -12.14 -1.77 6.80
CA GLY A 156 -10.81 -1.90 6.18
C GLY A 156 -10.57 -3.21 5.42
N ILE A 157 -11.45 -4.20 5.46
CA ILE A 157 -11.18 -5.53 4.88
C ILE A 157 -12.18 -5.86 3.76
N GLY A 158 -13.37 -5.26 3.76
CA GLY A 158 -14.37 -5.43 2.72
C GLY A 158 -15.47 -6.41 3.11
N ILE A 159 -16.19 -6.92 2.11
CA ILE A 159 -17.40 -7.71 2.31
C ILE A 159 -17.05 -9.12 2.80
N ALA A 160 -17.70 -9.54 3.88
CA ALA A 160 -17.67 -10.93 4.36
C ALA A 160 -18.73 -11.77 3.64
N LYS A 161 -18.46 -13.08 3.48
CA LYS A 161 -19.43 -13.99 2.85
C LYS A 161 -20.71 -14.07 3.68
N HIS A 162 -21.85 -13.82 3.02
CA HIS A 162 -23.18 -13.72 3.62
C HIS A 162 -23.61 -14.94 4.48
N ASN A 163 -23.09 -16.13 4.19
CA ASN A 163 -23.47 -17.36 4.91
C ASN A 163 -22.62 -17.64 6.16
N SER A 164 -21.52 -16.91 6.37
CA SER A 164 -20.57 -17.24 7.43
C SER A 164 -21.08 -16.82 8.82
N PHE A 165 -21.90 -15.78 8.89
CA PHE A 165 -22.38 -15.21 10.17
C PHE A 165 -23.36 -16.10 10.95
N LYS A 166 -23.89 -17.19 10.36
CA LYS A 166 -24.87 -18.05 11.03
C LYS A 166 -24.39 -18.63 12.36
N ASP A 167 -23.07 -18.74 12.55
CA ASP A 167 -22.44 -19.18 13.80
C ASP A 167 -21.39 -18.16 14.32
N GLY A 168 -21.46 -16.89 13.91
CA GLY A 168 -20.47 -15.84 14.29
C GLY A 168 -19.12 -15.94 13.59
N LEU A 169 -18.95 -16.89 12.66
CA LEU A 169 -17.73 -17.03 11.86
C LEU A 169 -17.73 -15.99 10.73
N ILE A 170 -16.66 -15.22 10.62
CA ILE A 170 -16.44 -14.34 9.46
C ILE A 170 -15.44 -15.02 8.55
N ASP A 171 -15.85 -15.28 7.30
CA ASP A 171 -14.98 -15.78 6.23
C ASP A 171 -14.98 -14.77 5.08
N LEU A 172 -13.78 -14.32 4.72
CA LEU A 172 -13.56 -13.36 3.66
C LEU A 172 -12.21 -13.61 2.98
N TYR A 173 -12.06 -13.04 1.79
CA TYR A 173 -10.79 -12.98 1.10
C TYR A 173 -10.59 -11.61 0.48
N TYR A 174 -9.34 -11.20 0.36
CA TYR A 174 -9.00 -9.96 -0.33
C TYR A 174 -7.62 -10.04 -0.96
N SER A 175 -7.41 -9.20 -1.96
CA SER A 175 -6.13 -9.06 -2.66
C SER A 175 -5.71 -7.60 -2.74
N ASN A 176 -4.41 -7.40 -2.70
CA ASN A 176 -3.75 -6.11 -2.92
C ASN A 176 -2.69 -6.32 -4.01
N GLY A 177 -2.44 -5.32 -4.84
CA GLY A 177 -1.36 -5.39 -5.79
C GLY A 177 -1.12 -4.08 -6.51
N TYR A 178 0.10 -3.88 -6.97
CA TYR A 178 0.47 -2.73 -7.77
C TYR A 178 1.65 -3.04 -8.67
N ILE A 179 1.74 -2.29 -9.76
CA ILE A 179 2.92 -2.13 -10.59
C ILE A 179 3.33 -0.67 -10.49
N ASN A 180 4.61 -0.44 -10.27
CA ASN A 180 5.19 0.87 -10.14
C ASN A 180 6.29 1.04 -11.19
N TYR A 181 6.24 2.16 -11.91
CA TYR A 181 7.16 2.53 -12.96
C TYR A 181 7.82 3.88 -12.64
N ASN A 182 9.12 3.82 -12.38
CA ASN A 182 9.93 5.00 -12.14
C ASN A 182 10.35 5.60 -13.48
N ILE A 183 9.81 6.75 -13.84
CA ILE A 183 10.15 7.42 -15.10
C ILE A 183 11.56 8.00 -14.99
N ASN A 184 11.80 8.76 -13.92
CA ASN A 184 13.07 9.39 -13.56
C ASN A 184 13.10 9.64 -12.03
N THR A 185 14.06 10.43 -11.56
CA THR A 185 14.20 10.78 -10.13
C THR A 185 13.08 11.65 -9.56
N PHE A 186 12.30 12.31 -10.43
CA PHE A 186 11.24 13.23 -10.03
C PHE A 186 9.83 12.64 -10.18
N PHE A 187 9.62 11.70 -11.11
CA PHE A 187 8.29 11.19 -11.46
C PHE A 187 8.18 9.68 -11.33
N ASP A 188 7.15 9.24 -10.61
CA ASP A 188 6.78 7.84 -10.42
C ASP A 188 5.31 7.62 -10.75
N ILE A 189 5.00 6.56 -11.50
CA ILE A 189 3.63 6.15 -11.82
C ILE A 189 3.37 4.79 -11.19
N GLN A 190 2.26 4.68 -10.46
CA GLN A 190 1.81 3.45 -9.83
C GLN A 190 0.39 3.15 -10.25
N PHE A 191 0.17 1.95 -10.78
CA PHE A 191 -1.15 1.42 -11.09
C PHE A 191 -1.39 0.19 -10.25
N GLY A 192 -2.53 0.10 -9.57
CA GLY A 192 -2.78 -1.01 -8.67
C GLY A 192 -4.20 -1.10 -8.15
N HIS A 193 -4.44 -2.11 -7.35
CA HIS A 193 -5.64 -2.35 -6.56
C HIS A 193 -5.23 -2.45 -5.10
N GLY A 194 -5.56 -1.45 -4.28
CA GLY A 194 -5.06 -1.38 -2.91
C GLY A 194 -5.52 -0.14 -2.18
N LYS A 195 -4.95 0.10 -1.00
CA LYS A 195 -5.23 1.29 -0.19
C LYS A 195 -4.19 2.37 -0.39
N ASN A 196 -4.63 3.61 -0.25
CA ASN A 196 -3.78 4.78 -0.09
C ASN A 196 -4.15 5.47 1.23
N PHE A 197 -3.18 6.12 1.87
CA PHE A 197 -3.41 6.88 3.09
C PHE A 197 -2.68 8.22 2.99
N ILE A 198 -3.37 9.30 3.34
CA ILE A 198 -2.81 10.66 3.32
C ILE A 198 -3.05 11.33 4.67
N GLY A 199 -2.02 11.41 5.50
CA GLY A 199 -1.99 12.09 6.79
C GLY A 199 -0.73 11.76 7.60
N ASP A 200 -0.32 12.67 8.48
CA ASP A 200 0.77 12.42 9.45
C ASP A 200 0.26 11.84 10.78
N GLY A 201 -1.05 11.84 11.01
CA GLY A 201 -1.66 11.26 12.22
C GLY A 201 -1.76 9.73 12.17
N TYR A 202 -2.11 9.14 13.32
CA TYR A 202 -2.53 7.73 13.41
C TYR A 202 -3.80 7.47 12.60
N ARG A 203 -4.70 8.47 12.50
CA ARG A 203 -5.86 8.45 11.60
C ARG A 203 -5.78 9.62 10.63
N SER A 204 -6.39 9.45 9.46
CA SER A 204 -6.58 10.52 8.51
C SER A 204 -8.04 10.90 8.39
N MET A 205 -8.30 12.21 8.27
CA MET A 205 -9.61 12.78 7.94
C MET A 205 -9.81 12.95 6.43
N PHE A 206 -8.77 12.75 5.61
CA PHE A 206 -8.83 12.92 4.17
C PHE A 206 -8.89 11.58 3.42
N ILE A 207 -7.78 10.83 3.41
CA ILE A 207 -7.79 9.43 2.95
C ILE A 207 -7.23 8.56 4.06
N SER A 208 -8.09 7.70 4.61
CA SER A 208 -7.76 6.73 5.65
C SER A 208 -7.61 5.31 5.11
N ASP A 209 -7.18 4.40 5.99
CA ASP A 209 -7.03 2.97 5.74
C ASP A 209 -8.30 2.15 6.07
N ASN A 210 -9.41 2.83 6.40
CA ASN A 210 -10.70 2.19 6.72
C ASN A 210 -11.46 1.70 5.48
N SER A 211 -11.22 2.28 4.31
CA SER A 211 -11.85 1.83 3.07
C SER A 211 -11.24 0.50 2.59
N PHE A 212 -12.03 -0.26 1.83
CA PHE A 212 -11.53 -1.45 1.14
C PHE A 212 -10.56 -1.05 0.01
N ASN A 213 -9.84 -2.04 -0.52
CA ASN A 213 -8.97 -1.85 -1.68
C ASN A 213 -9.79 -1.39 -2.89
N TYR A 214 -9.22 -0.47 -3.66
CA TYR A 214 -9.82 0.04 -4.88
C TYR A 214 -8.77 0.14 -5.99
N PRO A 215 -9.17 0.03 -7.26
CA PRO A 215 -8.27 0.29 -8.38
C PRO A 215 -7.88 1.78 -8.39
N TYR A 216 -6.59 2.05 -8.59
CA TYR A 216 -6.06 3.40 -8.66
C TYR A 216 -4.91 3.53 -9.67
N LEU A 217 -4.78 4.74 -10.20
CA LEU A 217 -3.60 5.26 -10.87
C LEU A 217 -3.07 6.43 -10.05
N LYS A 218 -1.82 6.34 -9.61
CA LYS A 218 -1.16 7.33 -8.76
C LYS A 218 0.08 7.84 -9.46
N VAL A 219 0.12 9.14 -9.71
CA VAL A 219 1.30 9.84 -10.23
C VAL A 219 1.90 10.66 -9.10
N THR A 220 3.15 10.35 -8.75
CA THR A 220 3.91 11.08 -7.72
C THR A 220 4.96 11.93 -8.41
N THR A 221 5.00 13.21 -8.06
CA THR A 221 6.02 14.17 -8.48
C THR A 221 6.77 14.65 -7.24
N ASN A 222 8.04 14.31 -7.12
CA ASN A 222 8.91 14.75 -6.04
C ASN A 222 9.94 15.72 -6.61
N VAL A 223 9.86 17.02 -6.30
CA VAL A 223 10.82 18.02 -6.78
C VAL A 223 11.19 18.95 -5.63
N TRP A 224 12.48 19.06 -5.33
CA TRP A 224 13.02 19.91 -4.28
C TRP A 224 12.42 19.61 -2.88
N LYS A 225 11.56 20.49 -2.36
CA LYS A 225 10.87 20.36 -1.07
C LYS A 225 9.36 20.10 -1.24
N LEU A 226 8.96 19.77 -2.45
CA LEU A 226 7.58 19.61 -2.85
C LEU A 226 7.34 18.16 -3.27
N LYS A 227 6.25 17.59 -2.75
CA LYS A 227 5.69 16.32 -3.20
C LYS A 227 4.26 16.56 -3.65
N TYR A 228 3.98 16.26 -4.89
CA TYR A 228 2.65 16.37 -5.48
C TYR A 228 2.15 15.00 -5.91
N ILE A 229 0.90 14.69 -5.60
CA ILE A 229 0.26 13.42 -5.90
C ILE A 229 -1.02 13.69 -6.65
N ASN A 230 -1.17 12.98 -7.76
CA ASN A 230 -2.41 12.84 -8.49
C ASN A 230 -2.87 11.40 -8.33
N LEU A 231 -4.00 11.20 -7.66
CA LEU A 231 -4.57 9.88 -7.39
C LEU A 231 -5.93 9.81 -8.06
N PHE A 232 -6.01 9.01 -9.12
CA PHE A 232 -7.24 8.68 -9.83
C PHE A 232 -7.70 7.30 -9.38
N SER A 233 -8.92 7.19 -8.90
CA SER A 233 -9.45 5.95 -8.32
C SER A 233 -10.87 5.67 -8.79
N TYR A 234 -11.23 4.39 -8.89
CA TYR A 234 -12.64 3.98 -9.02
C TYR A 234 -13.09 3.36 -7.71
N LEU A 235 -14.03 4.01 -7.03
CA LEU A 235 -14.59 3.58 -5.76
C LEU A 235 -15.85 2.78 -6.03
N GLN A 236 -16.01 1.62 -5.40
CA GLN A 236 -17.18 0.77 -5.57
C GLN A 236 -18.23 1.11 -4.52
N ASN A 237 -19.48 1.24 -4.95
CA ASN A 237 -20.62 1.26 -4.03
C ASN A 237 -20.95 -0.16 -3.59
N ILE A 238 -21.23 -0.33 -2.31
CA ILE A 238 -21.67 -1.60 -1.73
C ILE A 238 -23.16 -1.42 -1.43
N ASP A 239 -23.99 -1.77 -2.40
CA ASP A 239 -25.44 -1.74 -2.27
C ASP A 239 -25.98 -3.13 -2.62
N PHE A 240 -26.66 -3.77 -1.65
CA PHE A 240 -27.16 -5.14 -1.76
C PHE A 240 -28.63 -5.19 -2.16
N ASP A 241 -29.33 -4.05 -2.21
CA ASP A 241 -30.75 -3.97 -2.60
C ASP A 241 -30.93 -3.88 -4.13
N ILE A 242 -29.84 -3.95 -4.89
CA ILE A 242 -29.84 -3.92 -6.35
C ILE A 242 -29.51 -5.33 -6.81
N ASP A 243 -30.43 -5.92 -7.59
CA ASP A 243 -30.34 -7.27 -8.21
C ASP A 243 -28.90 -7.71 -8.50
N GLU A 244 -28.62 -9.00 -8.23
CA GLU A 244 -27.32 -9.73 -8.24
C GLU A 244 -26.36 -9.48 -9.44
N PHE A 245 -26.75 -8.68 -10.43
CA PHE A 245 -25.98 -8.31 -11.62
C PHE A 245 -25.40 -6.88 -11.64
N ASN A 246 -25.73 -5.98 -10.72
CA ASN A 246 -25.24 -4.60 -10.75
C ASN A 246 -24.06 -4.34 -9.78
N ILE A 247 -22.94 -5.03 -10.03
CA ILE A 247 -21.60 -4.71 -9.49
C ILE A 247 -21.05 -3.36 -10.09
N THR A 248 -21.93 -2.51 -10.62
CA THR A 248 -21.59 -1.49 -11.64
C THR A 248 -21.66 -0.06 -11.14
N ASN A 249 -22.12 0.21 -9.92
CA ASN A 249 -22.13 1.56 -9.36
C ASN A 249 -20.76 1.95 -8.81
N SER A 250 -19.79 2.12 -9.71
CA SER A 250 -18.50 2.71 -9.39
C SER A 250 -18.53 4.23 -9.56
N LYS A 251 -17.93 4.96 -8.62
CA LYS A 251 -17.69 6.40 -8.74
C LYS A 251 -16.23 6.68 -9.01
N PHE A 252 -15.97 7.60 -9.93
CA PHE A 252 -14.62 8.04 -10.20
C PHE A 252 -14.23 9.13 -9.22
N CYS A 253 -13.03 9.04 -8.68
CA CYS A 253 -12.48 10.02 -7.76
C CYS A 253 -11.10 10.46 -8.23
N ALA A 254 -10.92 11.77 -8.42
CA ALA A 254 -9.63 12.40 -8.67
C ALA A 254 -9.23 13.20 -7.43
N ILE A 255 -8.09 12.84 -6.84
CA ILE A 255 -7.53 13.48 -5.67
C ILE A 255 -6.18 14.09 -6.01
N HIS A 256 -6.01 15.35 -5.65
CA HIS A 256 -4.74 16.05 -5.76
C HIS A 256 -4.24 16.40 -4.36
N TYR A 257 -2.97 16.10 -4.08
CA TYR A 257 -2.34 16.40 -2.80
C TYR A 257 -0.96 17.00 -3.00
N LEU A 258 -0.75 18.21 -2.48
CA LEU A 258 0.54 18.90 -2.46
C LEU A 258 1.05 18.97 -1.03
N SER A 259 2.26 18.47 -0.79
CA SER A 259 2.97 18.61 0.47
C SER A 259 4.24 19.43 0.25
N ALA A 260 4.46 20.42 1.11
CA ALA A 260 5.59 21.34 1.03
C ALA A 260 6.34 21.40 2.37
N ASN A 261 7.63 21.11 2.34
CA ASN A 261 8.52 21.26 3.49
C ASN A 261 9.05 22.70 3.57
N ILE A 262 8.64 23.44 4.61
CA ILE A 262 9.06 24.82 4.86
C ILE A 262 10.07 24.84 6.02
N GLY A 263 11.26 25.36 5.74
CA GLY A 263 12.36 25.32 6.72
C GLY A 263 12.83 23.89 7.01
N ARG A 264 13.00 23.56 8.29
CA ARG A 264 13.50 22.24 8.78
C ARG A 264 12.51 21.49 9.67
N ARG A 265 11.36 22.10 9.99
CA ARG A 265 10.44 21.62 11.04
C ARG A 265 8.96 21.71 10.68
N LEU A 266 8.61 22.33 9.55
CA LEU A 266 7.23 22.54 9.17
C LEU A 266 6.95 21.85 7.84
N ASN A 267 5.93 20.99 7.82
CA ASN A 267 5.32 20.46 6.61
C ASN A 267 3.92 21.05 6.49
N ILE A 268 3.55 21.54 5.31
CA ILE A 268 2.20 22.00 5.01
C ILE A 268 1.66 21.18 3.85
N GLY A 269 0.45 20.63 4.02
CA GLY A 269 -0.28 19.88 3.00
C GLY A 269 -1.52 20.62 2.53
N PHE A 270 -1.73 20.66 1.22
CA PHE A 270 -2.97 21.10 0.56
C PHE A 270 -3.57 19.91 -0.19
N PHE A 271 -4.88 19.77 -0.15
CA PHE A 271 -5.59 18.73 -0.87
C PHE A 271 -6.87 19.25 -1.51
N GLU A 272 -7.26 18.60 -2.58
CA GLU A 272 -8.59 18.71 -3.18
C GLU A 272 -9.03 17.32 -3.66
N SER A 273 -10.35 17.14 -3.73
CA SER A 273 -10.97 15.91 -4.19
C SER A 273 -12.16 16.25 -5.08
N ILE A 274 -12.21 15.61 -6.24
CA ILE A 274 -13.29 15.72 -7.21
C ILE A 274 -13.88 14.32 -7.37
N MET A 275 -15.18 14.19 -7.17
CA MET A 275 -15.90 12.93 -7.32
C MET A 275 -16.94 13.08 -8.42
N LEU A 276 -16.97 12.13 -9.35
CA LEU A 276 -17.91 12.05 -10.47
C LEU A 276 -18.85 10.86 -10.28
#